data_AF-A0A6B2MKL5-F1
#
_entry.id   AF-A0A6B2MKL5-F1
#
_cell.length_a   1.000
_cell.length_b   1.000
_cell.length_c   1.000
_cell.angle_alpha   90.00
_cell.angle_beta   90.00
_cell.angle_gamma   90.00
#
_symmetry.space_group_name_H-M   'P 1'
#
loop_
_entity.id
_entity.type
_entity.pdbx_description
1 polymer ?
#
loop_
_entity_poly.entity_id
_entity_poly.type
_entity_poly.pdbx_seq_one_letter_code
_entity_poly.pdbx_strand_id
1 'polypeptide(L)'
;MRLEQYEIRDRAYGVWHRAPSIRRYLQAAQAESLTMVDLDSVLFTEYDNSAKIPLALVEVARDIGQEKPAGVIQHLAQLADVPAYVALYTPSDAANPANPNWSDIMAFRVKRLWPRPEPGWRVLSPAQWARALVQIRGWQMRRFEVRDAANDDRY
;
A
#
# COMPACT_ATOMS: atom_id res chain seq x y z
N MET A 1 -10.99 -17.43 17.11
CA MET A 1 -11.02 -16.03 16.61
C MET A 1 -11.48 -16.09 15.15
N ARG A 2 -12.58 -15.44 14.79
CA ARG A 2 -13.10 -15.44 13.40
C ARG A 2 -12.29 -14.42 12.59
N LEU A 3 -11.60 -14.86 11.54
CA LEU A 3 -10.78 -13.99 10.69
C LEU A 3 -11.64 -13.11 9.77
N GLU A 4 -12.84 -13.57 9.45
CA GLU A 4 -13.83 -12.85 8.65
C GLU A 4 -15.07 -12.59 9.51
N GLN A 5 -15.36 -11.30 9.73
CA GLN A 5 -16.49 -10.83 10.54
C GLN A 5 -17.57 -10.15 9.69
N TYR A 6 -17.23 -9.75 8.47
CA TYR A 6 -18.13 -9.04 7.56
C TYR A 6 -18.29 -9.88 6.30
N GLU A 7 -19.53 -10.14 5.90
CA GLU A 7 -19.87 -10.95 4.72
C GLU A 7 -19.63 -10.18 3.40
N ILE A 8 -19.35 -8.88 3.48
CA ILE A 8 -19.16 -7.99 2.35
C ILE A 8 -17.75 -7.42 2.39
N ARG A 9 -17.05 -7.49 1.26
CA ARG A 9 -15.74 -6.85 1.07
C ARG A 9 -15.88 -5.33 1.24
N ASP A 10 -15.29 -4.82 2.31
CA ASP A 10 -15.15 -3.39 2.55
C ASP A 10 -14.12 -2.81 1.56
N ARG A 11 -14.53 -1.76 0.83
CA ARG A 11 -13.70 -1.08 -0.18
C ARG A 11 -13.22 0.30 0.28
N ALA A 12 -13.44 0.67 1.55
CA ALA A 12 -13.08 1.98 2.09
C ALA A 12 -11.60 2.31 1.83
N TYR A 13 -10.69 1.36 2.03
CA TYR A 13 -9.27 1.57 1.72
C TYR A 13 -9.01 1.81 0.23
N GLY A 14 -9.59 0.99 -0.63
CA GLY A 14 -9.43 1.14 -2.09
C GLY A 14 -9.95 2.49 -2.58
N VAL A 15 -11.05 2.99 -2.01
CA VAL A 15 -11.57 4.34 -2.27
C VAL A 15 -10.64 5.40 -1.70
N TRP A 16 -10.18 5.24 -0.46
CA TRP A 16 -9.30 6.18 0.23
C TRP A 16 -7.98 6.39 -0.52
N HIS A 17 -7.40 5.32 -1.07
CA HIS A 17 -6.10 5.33 -1.74
C HIS A 17 -6.13 5.94 -3.14
N ARG A 18 -7.30 6.07 -3.78
CA ARG A 18 -7.38 6.65 -5.13
C ARG A 18 -7.00 8.13 -5.13
N ALA A 19 -6.41 8.59 -6.23
CA ALA A 19 -5.95 9.97 -6.40
C ALA A 19 -6.98 11.05 -6.00
N PRO A 20 -8.29 10.96 -6.36
CA PRO A 20 -9.28 11.94 -5.94
C PRO A 20 -9.46 12.07 -4.42
N SER A 21 -9.23 10.99 -3.68
CA SER A 21 -9.31 10.96 -2.21
C SER A 21 -7.97 11.36 -1.58
N ILE A 22 -6.88 10.64 -1.91
CA ILE A 22 -5.60 10.78 -1.21
C ILE A 22 -4.90 12.13 -1.46
N ARG A 23 -5.25 12.84 -2.55
CA ARG A 23 -4.74 14.20 -2.85
C ARG A 23 -5.06 15.25 -1.80
N ARG A 24 -5.96 14.98 -0.86
CA ARG A 24 -6.16 15.87 0.30
C ARG A 24 -5.00 15.86 1.29
N TYR A 25 -4.09 14.89 1.16
CA TYR A 25 -2.89 14.73 2.00
C TYR A 25 -1.58 14.91 1.24
N LEU A 26 -1.63 14.91 -0.09
CA LEU A 26 -0.47 14.84 -0.98
C LEU A 26 -0.64 15.83 -2.13
N GLN A 27 0.47 16.21 -2.76
CA GLN A 27 0.38 16.94 -4.03
C GLN A 27 -0.26 16.06 -5.11
N ALA A 28 -0.94 16.68 -6.09
CA ALA A 28 -1.67 15.95 -7.14
C ALA A 28 -0.79 14.90 -7.86
N ALA A 29 0.41 15.29 -8.29
CA ALA A 29 1.36 14.38 -8.95
C ALA A 29 1.77 13.19 -8.07
N GLN A 30 1.93 13.41 -6.75
CA GLN A 30 2.25 12.32 -5.82
C GLN A 30 1.07 11.36 -5.71
N ALA A 31 -0.15 11.89 -5.53
CA ALA A 31 -1.37 11.09 -5.42
C ALA A 31 -1.63 10.23 -6.66
N GLU A 32 -1.40 10.78 -7.86
CA GLU A 32 -1.54 10.06 -9.13
C GLU A 32 -0.48 8.97 -9.32
N SER A 33 0.72 9.16 -8.75
CA SER A 33 1.81 8.18 -8.84
C SER A 33 1.67 6.97 -7.90
N LEU A 34 0.72 7.01 -6.94
CA LEU A 34 0.47 5.93 -5.99
C LEU A 34 -0.62 4.99 -6.51
N THR A 35 -0.33 4.30 -7.61
CA THR A 35 -1.22 3.25 -8.14
C THR A 35 -1.09 1.97 -7.30
N MET A 36 -2.22 1.28 -7.09
CA MET A 36 -2.27 0.01 -6.38
C MET A 36 -3.04 -1.03 -7.19
N VAL A 37 -2.62 -2.29 -7.10
CA VAL A 37 -3.27 -3.46 -7.69
C VAL A 37 -3.55 -4.47 -6.58
N ASP A 38 -4.72 -5.11 -6.62
CA ASP A 38 -5.10 -6.18 -5.68
C ASP A 38 -4.41 -7.49 -6.07
N LEU A 39 -3.81 -8.17 -5.08
CA LEU A 39 -3.08 -9.42 -5.27
C LEU A 39 -3.95 -10.65 -4.91
N ASP A 40 -5.12 -10.77 -5.55
CA ASP A 40 -6.05 -11.90 -5.31
C ASP A 40 -6.08 -12.85 -6.53
N SER A 41 -6.11 -12.28 -7.73
CA SER A 41 -6.09 -12.99 -9.01
C SER A 41 -5.56 -12.02 -10.05
N VAL A 42 -4.33 -12.23 -10.51
CA VAL A 42 -3.69 -11.31 -11.46
C VAL A 42 -4.18 -11.62 -12.88
N LEU A 43 -5.37 -11.14 -13.24
CA LEU A 43 -5.71 -10.90 -14.65
C LEU A 43 -5.18 -9.50 -15.00
N PHE A 44 -3.87 -9.41 -15.20
CA PHE A 44 -3.23 -8.17 -15.65
C PHE A 44 -3.46 -8.00 -17.15
N THR A 45 -4.37 -7.10 -17.52
CA THR A 45 -4.62 -6.70 -18.91
C THR A 45 -4.46 -5.19 -19.01
N GLU A 46 -3.21 -4.73 -19.08
CA GLU A 46 -2.87 -3.35 -19.41
C GLU A 46 -1.85 -3.36 -20.56
N TYR A 47 -2.09 -2.52 -21.57
CA TYR A 47 -1.31 -2.48 -22.82
C TYR A 47 0.08 -1.84 -22.69
N ASP A 48 0.50 -1.47 -21.47
CA ASP A 48 1.81 -0.88 -21.16
C ASP A 48 2.39 -1.50 -19.87
N ASN A 49 2.86 -2.74 -20.02
CA ASN A 49 3.33 -3.60 -18.92
C ASN A 49 4.80 -3.38 -18.55
N SER A 50 5.58 -2.74 -19.42
CA SER A 50 7.03 -2.59 -19.25
C SER A 50 7.43 -1.44 -18.34
N ALA A 51 6.54 -0.47 -18.09
CA ALA A 51 6.88 0.75 -17.34
C ALA A 51 6.55 0.68 -15.84
N LYS A 52 5.66 -0.22 -15.41
CA LYS A 52 5.20 -0.30 -14.02
C LYS A 52 5.97 -1.36 -13.24
N ILE A 53 6.58 -0.93 -12.14
CA ILE A 53 7.39 -1.79 -11.27
C ILE A 53 6.73 -1.94 -9.89
N PRO A 54 6.75 -3.14 -9.29
CA PRO A 54 6.26 -3.33 -7.93
C PRO A 54 7.19 -2.63 -6.95
N LEU A 55 6.62 -1.77 -6.10
CA LEU A 55 7.39 -0.98 -5.13
C LEU A 55 7.21 -1.48 -3.71
N ALA A 56 6.03 -1.99 -3.36
CA ALA A 56 5.77 -2.55 -2.05
C ALA A 56 4.56 -3.47 -2.10
N LEU A 57 4.51 -4.42 -1.18
CA LEU A 57 3.32 -5.22 -0.89
C LEU A 57 2.67 -4.69 0.39
N VAL A 58 1.38 -4.40 0.34
CA VAL A 58 0.65 -3.92 1.51
C VAL A 58 -0.57 -4.80 1.71
N GLU A 59 -0.54 -5.59 2.78
CA GLU A 59 -1.70 -6.37 3.20
C GLU A 59 -2.64 -5.46 3.98
N VAL A 60 -3.87 -5.32 3.49
CA VAL A 60 -4.83 -4.36 4.03
C VAL A 60 -6.01 -5.08 4.65
N ALA A 61 -6.52 -4.57 5.77
CA ALA A 61 -7.80 -5.00 6.32
C ALA A 61 -8.42 -3.90 7.19
N ARG A 62 -9.72 -4.00 7.41
CA ARG A 62 -10.38 -3.23 8.47
C ARG A 62 -9.83 -3.66 9.83
N ASP A 63 -9.56 -2.71 10.69
CA ASP A 63 -9.12 -2.94 12.06
C ASP A 63 -10.30 -3.33 12.96
N ILE A 64 -10.18 -4.51 13.55
CA ILE A 64 -11.10 -5.11 14.54
C ILE A 64 -10.32 -5.55 15.79
N GLY A 65 -9.12 -4.99 16.03
CA GLY A 65 -8.24 -5.37 17.14
C GLY A 65 -7.45 -6.65 16.90
N GLN A 66 -7.31 -7.08 15.64
CA GLN A 66 -6.64 -8.32 15.26
C GLN A 66 -5.14 -8.14 14.98
N GLU A 67 -4.41 -9.25 15.08
CA GLU A 67 -3.24 -9.51 14.25
C GLU A 67 -3.71 -10.08 12.91
N LYS A 68 -3.02 -9.75 11.82
CA LYS A 68 -3.36 -10.29 10.49
C LYS A 68 -2.27 -11.27 10.03
N PRO A 69 -2.61 -12.55 9.80
CA PRO A 69 -1.68 -13.48 9.16
C PRO A 69 -1.27 -12.93 7.80
N ALA A 70 0.00 -12.61 7.63
CA ALA A 70 0.55 -12.05 6.40
C ALA A 70 1.82 -12.79 5.95
N GLY A 71 1.93 -14.07 6.34
CA GLY A 71 3.09 -14.89 6.06
C GLY A 71 3.37 -15.04 4.56
N VAL A 72 2.33 -15.25 3.74
CA VAL A 72 2.48 -15.34 2.28
C VAL A 72 3.03 -14.03 1.70
N ILE A 73 2.44 -12.90 2.08
CA ILE A 73 2.91 -11.56 1.66
C ILE A 73 4.36 -11.33 2.08
N GLN A 74 4.71 -11.71 3.30
CA GLN A 74 6.09 -11.58 3.80
C GLN A 74 7.08 -12.42 2.98
N HIS A 75 6.76 -13.68 2.68
CA HIS A 75 7.66 -14.53 1.89
C HIS A 75 7.75 -14.05 0.44
N LEU A 76 6.63 -13.61 -0.16
CA LEU A 76 6.65 -13.03 -1.51
C LEU A 76 7.51 -11.77 -1.56
N ALA A 77 7.41 -10.91 -0.55
CA ALA A 77 8.22 -9.70 -0.41
C ALA A 77 9.72 -10.01 -0.30
N GLN A 78 10.08 -11.07 0.43
CA GLN A 78 11.45 -11.55 0.55
C GLN A 78 11.97 -12.06 -0.80
N LEU A 79 11.18 -12.85 -1.52
CA LEU A 79 11.57 -13.41 -2.83
C LEU A 79 11.70 -12.31 -3.90
N ALA A 80 10.80 -11.33 -3.90
CA ALA A 80 10.81 -10.20 -4.82
C ALA A 80 11.76 -9.06 -4.38
N ASP A 81 12.31 -9.14 -3.18
CA ASP A 81 13.12 -8.10 -2.52
C ASP A 81 12.47 -6.70 -2.56
N VAL A 82 11.18 -6.64 -2.22
CA VAL A 82 10.39 -5.40 -2.10
C VAL A 82 9.84 -5.27 -0.69
N PRO A 83 9.72 -4.06 -0.11
CA PRO A 83 9.13 -3.86 1.21
C PRO A 83 7.72 -4.44 1.33
N ALA A 84 7.40 -4.98 2.51
CA ALA A 84 6.06 -5.42 2.85
C ALA A 84 5.55 -4.87 4.18
N TYR A 85 4.26 -4.57 4.19
CA TYR A 85 3.56 -3.98 5.34
C TYR A 85 2.20 -4.64 5.54
N VAL A 86 1.73 -4.63 6.78
CA VAL A 86 0.29 -4.72 7.08
C VAL A 86 -0.20 -3.34 7.42
N ALA A 87 -1.34 -2.93 6.85
CA ALA A 87 -2.05 -1.71 7.19
C ALA A 87 -3.50 -2.04 7.57
N LEU A 88 -3.80 -1.97 8.86
CA LEU A 88 -5.15 -2.14 9.39
C LEU A 88 -5.80 -0.76 9.54
N TYR A 89 -6.93 -0.53 8.89
CA TYR A 89 -7.60 0.78 8.89
C TYR A 89 -8.83 0.81 9.80
N THR A 90 -8.98 1.91 10.54
CA THR A 90 -10.20 2.20 11.30
C THR A 90 -11.10 3.11 10.47
N PRO A 91 -12.31 2.65 10.09
CA PRO A 91 -13.28 3.50 9.39
C PRO A 91 -13.68 4.70 10.25
N SER A 92 -13.94 5.83 9.59
CA SER A 92 -14.52 7.03 10.17
C SER A 92 -16.04 6.96 10.12
N ASP A 93 -16.70 7.67 11.04
CA ASP A 93 -18.14 7.92 10.97
C ASP A 93 -18.50 8.89 9.82
N ALA A 94 -17.51 9.66 9.34
CA ALA A 94 -17.67 10.53 8.19
C ALA A 94 -17.52 9.75 6.87
N ALA A 95 -18.28 10.16 5.86
CA ALA A 95 -18.15 9.63 4.50
C ALA A 95 -16.88 10.13 3.81
N ASN A 96 -16.31 9.32 2.90
CA ASN A 96 -15.16 9.73 2.12
C ASN A 96 -15.55 10.89 1.17
N PRO A 97 -14.83 12.03 1.18
CA PRO A 97 -15.20 13.19 0.36
C PRO A 97 -15.20 12.95 -1.16
N ALA A 98 -14.41 11.98 -1.65
CA ALA A 98 -14.34 11.65 -3.06
C ALA A 98 -15.37 10.57 -3.46
N ASN A 99 -15.93 9.83 -2.51
CA ASN A 99 -17.00 8.87 -2.75
C ASN A 99 -17.83 8.68 -1.47
N PRO A 100 -18.95 9.40 -1.33
CA PRO A 100 -19.78 9.37 -0.12
C PRO A 100 -20.41 8.02 0.21
N ASN A 101 -20.38 7.04 -0.71
CA ASN A 101 -20.92 5.70 -0.47
C ASN A 101 -20.05 4.85 0.48
N TRP A 102 -18.84 5.31 0.80
CA TRP A 102 -17.91 4.59 1.67
C TRP A 102 -17.48 5.48 2.82
N SER A 103 -17.33 4.88 4.01
CA SER A 103 -16.70 5.56 5.14
C SER A 103 -15.30 6.05 4.76
N ASP A 104 -14.95 7.20 5.30
CA ASP A 104 -13.56 7.64 5.29
C ASP A 104 -12.72 6.79 6.27
N ILE A 105 -11.42 7.04 6.35
CA ILE A 105 -10.52 6.37 7.31
C ILE A 105 -10.01 7.39 8.32
N MET A 106 -10.12 7.07 9.61
CA MET A 106 -9.66 7.95 10.69
C MET A 106 -8.25 7.60 11.18
N ALA A 107 -7.84 6.33 11.10
CA ALA A 107 -6.56 5.87 11.61
C ALA A 107 -6.08 4.59 10.91
N PHE A 108 -4.78 4.34 11.02
CA PHE A 108 -4.13 3.12 10.60
C PHE A 108 -3.27 2.54 11.73
N ARG A 109 -3.34 1.23 11.94
CA ARG A 109 -2.25 0.47 12.55
C ARG A 109 -1.41 -0.15 11.45
N VAL A 110 -0.16 0.28 11.36
CA VAL A 110 0.78 -0.20 10.34
C VAL A 110 1.92 -0.96 11.01
N LYS A 111 2.33 -2.06 10.38
CA LYS A 111 3.49 -2.85 10.82
C LYS A 111 4.29 -3.27 9.60
N ARG A 112 5.58 -2.98 9.60
CA ARG A 112 6.49 -3.50 8.57
C ARG A 112 6.74 -4.99 8.80
N LEU A 113 6.54 -5.78 7.76
CA LEU A 113 6.84 -7.22 7.71
C LEU A 113 8.23 -7.48 7.12
N TRP A 114 8.63 -6.68 6.15
CA TRP A 114 9.92 -6.81 5.46
C TRP A 114 10.34 -5.46 4.85
N PRO A 115 11.65 -5.16 4.74
CA PRO A 115 12.77 -5.76 5.47
C PRO A 115 12.76 -5.36 6.94
N ARG A 116 13.46 -6.09 7.81
CA ARG A 116 13.58 -5.79 9.26
C ARG A 116 12.19 -5.60 9.91
N PRO A 117 11.44 -6.69 10.13
CA PRO A 117 10.09 -6.63 10.69
C PRO A 117 10.03 -5.78 11.96
N GLU A 118 9.02 -4.92 12.08
CA GLU A 118 8.82 -4.13 13.29
C GLU A 118 8.25 -5.02 14.41
N PRO A 119 8.70 -4.86 15.66
CA PRO A 119 8.22 -5.69 16.78
C PRO A 119 6.77 -5.38 17.16
N GLY A 120 6.29 -4.18 16.86
CA GLY A 120 4.96 -3.70 17.24
C GLY A 120 4.30 -2.83 16.17
N TRP A 121 3.04 -2.47 16.44
CA TRP A 121 2.25 -1.61 15.56
C TRP A 121 2.59 -0.15 15.75
N ARG A 122 2.61 0.59 14.64
CA ARG A 122 2.60 2.05 14.63
C ARG A 122 1.20 2.54 14.35
N VAL A 123 0.72 3.47 15.15
CA VAL A 123 -0.54 4.18 14.88
C VAL A 123 -0.23 5.40 14.03
N LEU A 124 -0.85 5.49 12.85
CA LEU A 124 -0.67 6.58 11.91
C LEU A 124 -2.01 7.21 11.57
N SER A 125 -2.03 8.54 11.45
CA SER A 125 -3.13 9.23 10.78
C SER A 125 -3.11 8.95 9.29
N PRO A 126 -4.23 9.16 8.57
CA PRO A 126 -4.27 9.03 7.13
C PRO A 126 -3.22 9.88 6.40
N ALA A 127 -2.97 11.11 6.88
CA ALA A 127 -1.95 11.98 6.32
C ALA A 127 -0.52 11.45 6.56
N GLN A 128 -0.27 10.78 7.69
CA GLN A 128 1.01 10.15 7.96
C GLN A 128 1.21 8.91 7.07
N TRP A 129 0.17 8.10 6.89
CA TRP A 129 0.25 6.93 6.02
C TRP A 129 0.46 7.31 4.55
N ALA A 130 -0.30 8.29 4.04
CA ALA A 130 -0.14 8.80 2.68
C ALA A 130 1.29 9.29 2.42
N ARG A 131 1.89 10.05 3.35
CA ARG A 131 3.28 10.51 3.24
C ARG A 131 4.29 9.36 3.31
N ALA A 132 4.04 8.35 4.14
CA ALA A 132 4.90 7.17 4.19
C ALA A 132 4.90 6.39 2.87
N LEU A 133 3.76 6.27 2.19
CA LEU A 133 3.67 5.64 0.86
C LEU A 133 4.53 6.37 -0.18
N VAL A 134 4.53 7.71 -0.17
CA VAL A 134 5.42 8.51 -1.03
C VAL A 134 6.90 8.26 -0.71
N GLN A 135 7.25 8.19 0.58
CA GLN A 135 8.63 7.89 0.99
C GLN A 135 9.06 6.50 0.52
N ILE A 136 8.21 5.49 0.70
CA ILE A 136 8.44 4.11 0.24
C ILE A 136 8.68 4.10 -1.27
N ARG A 137 7.80 4.76 -2.03
CA ARG A 137 7.97 4.93 -3.48
C ARG A 137 9.33 5.55 -3.82
N GLY A 138 9.69 6.66 -3.17
CA GLY A 138 10.97 7.33 -3.42
C GLY A 138 12.19 6.46 -3.12
N TRP A 139 12.17 5.67 -2.04
CA TRP A 139 13.24 4.72 -1.73
C TRP A 139 13.38 3.64 -2.79
N GLN A 140 12.25 3.11 -3.26
CA GLN A 140 12.23 2.01 -4.20
C GLN A 140 12.60 2.47 -5.61
N MET A 141 12.08 3.60 -6.07
CA MET A 141 12.47 4.19 -7.36
C MET A 141 13.98 4.42 -7.46
N ARG A 142 14.63 4.94 -6.41
CA ARG A 142 16.11 5.10 -6.39
C ARG A 142 16.89 3.80 -6.56
N ARG A 143 16.31 2.66 -6.14
CA ARG A 143 16.91 1.34 -6.35
C ARG A 143 16.86 0.90 -7.82
N PHE A 144 15.90 1.42 -8.58
CA PHE A 144 15.76 1.14 -10.01
C PHE A 144 16.40 2.20 -10.92
N GLU A 145 16.65 3.42 -10.40
CA GLU A 145 17.33 4.50 -11.12
C GLU A 145 18.85 4.26 -11.30
N VAL A 146 19.47 3.40 -10.48
CA VAL A 146 20.92 3.12 -10.54
C VAL A 146 21.18 1.70 -11.01
N ARG A 147 21.32 1.55 -12.31
CA ARG A 147 22.11 0.48 -12.94
C ARG A 147 22.76 1.07 -14.18
N ASP A 148 23.99 1.54 -14.06
CA ASP A 148 24.91 1.45 -15.19
C ASP A 148 24.87 -0.02 -15.62
N ALA A 149 24.58 -0.28 -16.89
CA ALA A 149 24.73 -1.62 -17.42
C ALA A 149 26.20 -2.01 -17.24
N ALA A 150 26.49 -3.29 -17.00
CA ALA A 150 27.86 -3.80 -16.83
C ALA A 150 28.78 -3.58 -18.08
N ASN A 151 28.26 -2.90 -19.09
CA ASN A 151 28.81 -2.63 -20.40
C ASN A 151 28.85 -1.12 -20.72
N ASP A 152 28.48 -0.24 -19.79
CA ASP A 152 28.51 1.21 -19.98
C ASP A 152 29.93 1.80 -19.83
N ASP A 153 30.85 1.11 -19.13
CA ASP A 153 32.26 1.50 -19.04
C ASP A 153 33.10 1.18 -20.30
N ARG A 154 32.47 0.68 -21.38
CA ARG A 154 33.19 0.15 -22.56
C ARG A 154 32.76 0.73 -23.92
N TYR A 155 32.08 1.87 -23.96
CA TYR A 155 31.83 2.62 -25.20
C TYR A 155 32.33 4.06 -25.11
#